data_AF-A0A646II58-F1
#
_entry.id   AF-A0A646II58-F1
#
_cell.length_a   1.000
_cell.length_b   1.000
_cell.length_c   1.000
_cell.angle_alpha   90.00
_cell.angle_beta   90.00
_cell.angle_gamma   90.00
#
_symmetry.space_group_name_H-M   'P 1'
#
loop_
_entity.id
_entity.type
_entity.pdbx_description
1 polymer ?
#
loop_
_entity_poly.entity_id
_entity_poly.type
_entity_poly.pdbx_seq_one_letter_code
_entity_poly.pdbx_strand_id
1 'polypeptide(L)'
;RVYRAPIRPDGTLGPEERIINDLPDGGQHPNRTLAFGPDEMLYISVGSSCNACNETNPEHAALLRSSPDGKSRSIFASGLRNTIGFAWNSKTGELWGMDHGIDYLGNDEQPEELNRIQKGKKYGWPHIWGKDGVNPQSTPPGQIS
;
A
#
# COMPACT_ATOMS: atom_id res chain seq x y z
N ARG A 1 -8.71 5.19 9.19
CA ARG A 1 -9.29 4.53 10.39
C ARG A 1 -9.72 3.11 10.00
N VAL A 2 -9.80 2.18 10.96
CA VAL A 2 -10.31 0.81 10.75
C VAL A 2 -11.31 0.47 11.84
N TYR A 3 -12.42 -0.15 11.45
CA TYR A 3 -13.49 -0.57 12.33
C TYR A 3 -13.71 -2.07 12.21
N ARG A 4 -14.18 -2.68 13.30
CA ARG A 4 -14.58 -4.09 13.40
C ARG A 4 -16.01 -4.15 13.93
N ALA A 5 -16.82 -5.04 13.38
CA ALA A 5 -18.15 -5.32 13.91
C ALA A 5 -18.44 -6.83 13.80
N PRO A 6 -19.16 -7.45 14.75
CA PRO A 6 -19.63 -8.81 14.59
C PRO A 6 -20.71 -8.86 13.50
N ILE A 7 -20.70 -9.90 12.67
CA ILE A 7 -21.78 -10.19 11.73
C ILE A 7 -22.82 -11.03 12.48
N ARG A 8 -24.06 -10.55 12.52
CA ARG A 8 -25.19 -11.26 13.15
C ARG A 8 -25.69 -12.39 12.25
N PRO A 9 -26.44 -13.37 12.79
CA PRO A 9 -27.00 -14.47 11.99
C PRO A 9 -27.90 -14.04 10.83
N ASP A 10 -28.48 -12.84 10.90
CA ASP A 10 -29.33 -12.25 9.85
C ASP A 10 -28.52 -11.48 8.77
N GLY A 11 -27.18 -11.50 8.85
CA GLY A 11 -26.29 -10.79 7.93
C GLY A 11 -26.08 -9.31 8.26
N THR A 12 -26.74 -8.77 9.29
CA THR A 12 -26.53 -7.38 9.72
C THR A 12 -25.26 -7.21 10.55
N LEU A 13 -24.74 -5.98 10.60
CA LEU A 13 -23.63 -5.64 11.47
C LEU A 13 -24.12 -5.36 12.90
N GLY A 14 -23.39 -5.86 13.89
CA GLY A 14 -23.52 -5.43 15.28
C GLY A 14 -22.83 -4.08 15.54
N PRO A 15 -22.64 -3.71 16.81
CA PRO A 15 -21.95 -2.47 17.17
C PRO A 15 -20.54 -2.40 16.57
N GLU A 16 -20.19 -1.23 16.04
CA GLU A 16 -18.85 -0.97 15.52
C GLU A 16 -17.86 -0.66 16.66
N GLU A 17 -16.66 -1.22 16.54
CA GLU A 17 -15.53 -0.94 17.38
C GLU A 17 -14.41 -0.38 16.50
N ARG A 18 -13.96 0.84 16.79
CA ARG A 18 -12.82 1.44 16.10
C ARG A 18 -11.53 0.84 16.65
N ILE A 19 -10.83 0.05 15.83
CA ILE A 19 -9.58 -0.64 16.21
C ILE A 19 -8.32 0.13 15.81
N ILE A 20 -8.38 1.00 14.78
CA ILE A 20 -7.27 1.88 14.38
C ILE A 20 -7.81 3.27 14.07
N ASN A 21 -7.23 4.33 14.66
CA ASN A 21 -7.72 5.70 14.52
C ASN A 21 -6.73 6.69 13.90
N ASP A 22 -5.51 6.26 13.62
CA ASP A 22 -4.36 7.10 13.30
C ASP A 22 -3.62 6.62 12.04
N LEU A 23 -4.33 5.94 11.13
CA LEU A 23 -3.81 5.70 9.78
C LEU A 23 -3.53 7.05 9.09
N PRO A 24 -2.50 7.11 8.22
CA PRO A 24 -2.24 8.29 7.41
C PRO A 24 -3.47 8.71 6.58
N ASP A 25 -3.53 9.99 6.24
CA ASP A 25 -4.60 10.52 5.40
C ASP A 25 -4.59 9.92 3.99
N GLY A 26 -5.66 10.18 3.24
CA GLY A 26 -5.84 9.58 1.92
C GLY A 26 -4.96 10.18 0.84
N GLY A 27 -4.55 11.44 0.98
CA GLY A 27 -4.04 12.26 -0.12
C GLY A 27 -4.82 12.04 -1.42
N GLN A 28 -4.08 11.86 -2.51
CA GLN A 28 -4.61 11.53 -3.84
C GLN A 28 -5.10 10.07 -3.96
N HIS A 29 -4.60 9.14 -3.14
CA HIS A 29 -4.90 7.70 -3.22
C HIS A 29 -5.56 7.18 -1.93
N PRO A 30 -6.85 7.51 -1.68
CA PRO A 30 -7.51 7.27 -0.39
C PRO A 30 -7.98 5.83 -0.17
N ASN A 31 -7.99 4.99 -1.19
CA ASN A 31 -8.48 3.61 -1.08
C ASN A 31 -7.58 2.77 -0.17
N ARG A 32 -8.19 1.83 0.55
CA ARG A 32 -7.51 0.95 1.51
C ARG A 32 -8.05 -0.46 1.32
N THR A 33 -7.21 -1.38 0.88
CA THR A 33 -7.56 -2.79 0.77
C THR A 33 -7.15 -3.50 2.05
N LEU A 34 -8.07 -4.31 2.58
CA LEU A 34 -7.94 -5.03 3.84
C LEU A 34 -8.06 -6.53 3.58
N ALA A 35 -7.11 -7.32 4.07
CA ALA A 35 -7.25 -8.78 4.09
C ALA A 35 -6.44 -9.40 5.23
N PHE A 36 -6.94 -10.51 5.76
CA PHE A 36 -6.17 -11.32 6.70
C PHE A 36 -5.20 -12.23 5.96
N GLY A 37 -3.96 -12.24 6.42
CA GLY A 37 -2.93 -13.14 5.91
C GLY A 37 -3.02 -14.55 6.52
N PRO A 38 -2.23 -15.51 6.01
CA PRO A 38 -2.14 -16.87 6.55
C PRO A 38 -1.56 -16.93 7.97
N ASP A 39 -1.00 -15.82 8.46
CA ASP A 39 -0.48 -15.65 9.80
C ASP A 39 -1.49 -15.00 10.77
N GLU A 40 -2.77 -14.94 10.37
CA GLU A 40 -3.89 -14.36 11.12
C GLU A 40 -3.76 -12.86 11.40
N MET A 41 -2.86 -12.17 10.71
CA MET A 41 -2.67 -10.72 10.86
C MET A 41 -3.43 -9.95 9.78
N LEU A 42 -3.85 -8.74 10.10
CA LEU A 42 -4.54 -7.85 9.19
C LEU A 42 -3.53 -7.08 8.32
N TYR A 43 -3.64 -7.20 7.01
CA TYR A 43 -2.86 -6.42 6.05
C TYR A 43 -3.70 -5.27 5.49
N ILE A 44 -3.09 -4.10 5.37
CA ILE A 44 -3.75 -2.85 5.02
C ILE A 44 -2.90 -2.15 3.96
N SER A 45 -3.43 -1.96 2.73
CA SER A 45 -2.75 -1.09 1.77
C SER A 45 -2.97 0.37 2.13
N VAL A 46 -1.91 1.18 2.03
CA VAL A 46 -1.94 2.62 2.20
C VAL A 46 -1.26 3.24 0.98
N GLY A 47 -2.04 3.92 0.14
CA GLY A 47 -1.53 4.60 -1.04
C GLY A 47 -0.65 5.79 -0.71
N SER A 48 0.02 6.31 -1.74
CA SER A 48 0.80 7.54 -1.69
C SER A 48 -0.11 8.76 -1.51
N SER A 49 0.44 9.82 -0.91
CA SER A 49 -0.31 11.07 -0.72
C SER A 49 -0.49 11.88 -2.01
N CYS A 50 0.29 11.58 -3.07
CA CYS A 50 0.49 12.43 -4.23
C CYS A 50 0.79 11.64 -5.52
N ASN A 51 0.85 12.33 -6.65
CA ASN A 51 1.18 11.72 -7.94
C ASN A 51 2.63 11.23 -8.08
N ALA A 52 3.62 12.00 -7.57
CA ALA A 52 5.05 11.66 -7.59
C ALA A 52 5.80 12.57 -6.60
N CYS A 53 5.94 12.16 -5.35
CA CYS A 53 6.62 12.97 -4.33
C CYS A 53 7.19 12.11 -3.19
N ASN A 54 8.10 12.69 -2.43
CA ASN A 54 8.59 12.08 -1.20
C ASN A 54 7.50 12.15 -0.12
N GLU A 55 7.18 10.99 0.46
CA GLU A 55 6.22 10.91 1.54
C GLU A 55 6.78 11.50 2.83
N THR A 56 5.94 12.22 3.57
CA THR A 56 6.26 12.76 4.90
C THR A 56 5.91 11.77 6.02
N ASN A 57 4.98 10.86 5.75
CA ASN A 57 4.62 9.76 6.65
C ASN A 57 5.16 8.44 6.07
N PRO A 58 5.98 7.67 6.81
CA PRO A 58 6.55 6.41 6.32
C PRO A 58 5.51 5.30 6.06
N GLU A 59 4.28 5.43 6.59
CA GLU A 59 3.19 4.50 6.34
C GLU A 59 2.43 4.79 5.03
N HIS A 60 2.71 5.90 4.34
CA HIS A 60 2.24 6.10 2.96
C HIS A 60 3.01 5.23 1.98
N ALA A 61 2.37 4.93 0.85
CA ALA A 61 2.92 4.09 -0.21
C ALA A 61 3.48 2.76 0.34
N ALA A 62 2.71 2.10 1.19
CA ALA A 62 3.13 0.94 1.95
C ALA A 62 2.00 -0.08 2.13
N LEU A 63 2.41 -1.32 2.36
CA LEU A 63 1.54 -2.36 2.90
C LEU A 63 1.83 -2.50 4.38
N LEU A 64 0.85 -2.22 5.23
CA LEU A 64 0.95 -2.38 6.68
C LEU A 64 0.50 -3.78 7.09
N ARG A 65 1.06 -4.28 8.20
CA ARG A 65 0.64 -5.51 8.89
C ARG A 65 0.33 -5.18 10.34
N SER A 66 -0.90 -5.46 10.75
CA SER A 66 -1.49 -5.12 12.05
C SER A 66 -2.02 -6.35 12.78
N SER A 67 -2.02 -6.32 14.12
CA SER A 67 -2.80 -7.28 14.91
C SER A 67 -4.30 -7.13 14.63
N PRO A 68 -5.11 -8.20 14.76
CA PRO A 68 -6.57 -8.13 14.54
C PRO A 68 -7.32 -7.16 15.45
N ASP A 69 -6.73 -6.81 16.59
CA ASP A 69 -7.25 -5.81 17.53
C ASP A 69 -6.74 -4.39 17.28
N GLY A 70 -5.88 -4.19 16.27
CA GLY A 70 -5.35 -2.89 15.89
C GLY A 70 -4.28 -2.30 16.83
N LYS A 71 -3.93 -3.00 17.92
CA LYS A 71 -3.00 -2.47 18.95
C LYS A 71 -1.55 -2.42 18.52
N SER A 72 -1.16 -3.24 17.55
CA SER A 72 0.19 -3.26 17.00
C SER A 72 0.13 -3.22 15.49
N ARG A 73 0.98 -2.40 14.86
CA ARG A 73 1.17 -2.42 13.42
C ARG A 73 2.61 -2.10 13.05
N SER A 74 3.00 -2.53 11.86
CA SER A 74 4.32 -2.30 11.28
C SER A 74 4.21 -2.22 9.77
N ILE A 75 5.18 -1.58 9.12
CA ILE A 75 5.31 -1.60 7.67
C ILE A 75 5.80 -3.00 7.26
N PHE A 76 4.97 -3.72 6.49
CA PHE A 76 5.35 -5.01 5.92
C PHE A 76 6.21 -4.84 4.67
N ALA A 77 5.84 -3.92 3.79
CA ALA A 77 6.59 -3.53 2.59
C ALA A 77 6.31 -2.05 2.27
N SER A 78 7.24 -1.36 1.63
CA SER A 78 7.13 0.06 1.30
C SER A 78 7.48 0.36 -0.15
N GLY A 79 7.27 1.60 -0.60
CA GLY A 79 7.55 2.00 -1.97
C GLY A 79 6.54 1.40 -2.96
N LEU A 80 5.32 1.17 -2.53
CA LEU A 80 4.18 0.70 -3.33
C LEU A 80 3.24 1.89 -3.51
N ARG A 81 3.19 2.53 -4.70
CA ARG A 81 2.50 3.82 -4.87
C ARG A 81 1.03 3.71 -4.52
N ASN A 82 0.30 2.79 -5.13
CA ASN A 82 -1.15 2.68 -4.97
C ASN A 82 -1.61 1.25 -5.19
N THR A 83 -1.31 0.37 -4.22
CA THR A 83 -1.68 -1.04 -4.28
C THR A 83 -3.16 -1.20 -4.01
N ILE A 84 -3.94 -1.29 -5.08
CA ILE A 84 -5.41 -1.30 -5.03
C ILE A 84 -5.97 -2.69 -4.74
N GLY A 85 -5.19 -3.74 -4.99
CA GLY A 85 -5.59 -5.12 -4.72
C GLY A 85 -4.39 -6.00 -4.42
N PHE A 86 -4.55 -6.94 -3.49
CA PHE A 86 -3.54 -7.95 -3.19
C PHE A 86 -4.19 -9.25 -2.71
N ALA A 87 -3.48 -10.36 -2.89
CA ALA A 87 -3.91 -11.68 -2.44
C ALA A 87 -2.72 -12.61 -2.22
N TRP A 88 -2.93 -13.60 -1.35
CA TRP A 88 -1.99 -14.71 -1.21
C TRP A 88 -2.31 -15.80 -2.23
N ASN A 89 -1.28 -16.32 -2.87
CA ASN A 89 -1.36 -17.56 -3.62
C ASN A 89 -1.62 -18.71 -2.64
N SER A 90 -2.73 -19.43 -2.81
CA SER A 90 -3.16 -20.49 -1.89
C SER A 90 -2.25 -21.73 -1.90
N LYS A 91 -1.43 -21.92 -2.93
CA LYS A 91 -0.50 -23.05 -3.05
C LYS A 91 0.91 -22.71 -2.56
N THR A 92 1.41 -21.52 -2.89
CA THR A 92 2.79 -21.12 -2.57
C THR A 92 2.90 -20.25 -1.33
N GLY A 93 1.80 -19.65 -0.87
CA GLY A 93 1.79 -18.67 0.23
C GLY A 93 2.40 -17.33 -0.15
N GLU A 94 2.78 -17.11 -1.41
CA GLU A 94 3.32 -15.84 -1.88
C GLU A 94 2.25 -14.76 -1.90
N LEU A 95 2.59 -13.57 -1.42
CA LEU A 95 1.73 -12.40 -1.50
C LEU A 95 1.99 -11.68 -2.83
N TRP A 96 0.93 -11.42 -3.59
CA TRP A 96 0.96 -10.69 -4.84
C TRP A 96 0.05 -9.45 -4.76
N GLY A 97 0.46 -8.33 -5.34
CA GLY A 97 -0.33 -7.09 -5.36
C GLY A 97 -0.22 -6.34 -6.69
N MET A 98 -1.33 -5.71 -7.08
CA MET A 98 -1.45 -4.82 -8.23
C MET A 98 -1.25 -3.38 -7.77
N ASP A 99 -0.19 -2.73 -8.23
CA ASP A 99 0.21 -1.37 -7.86
C ASP A 99 0.08 -0.44 -9.06
N HIS A 100 -0.66 0.66 -8.89
CA HIS A 100 -0.78 1.65 -9.96
C HIS A 100 0.44 2.58 -9.95
N GLY A 101 1.13 2.72 -11.08
CA GLY A 101 2.36 3.50 -11.27
C GLY A 101 2.14 5.02 -11.28
N ILE A 102 3.21 5.79 -11.49
CA ILE A 102 3.18 7.27 -11.57
C ILE A 102 2.18 7.71 -12.67
N ASP A 103 1.55 8.89 -12.54
CA ASP A 103 0.80 9.49 -13.64
C ASP A 103 1.67 10.50 -14.42
N TYR A 104 1.40 10.63 -15.73
CA TYR A 104 1.94 11.67 -16.62
C TYR A 104 3.44 11.57 -17.00
N LEU A 105 4.06 10.38 -16.95
CA LEU A 105 5.41 10.19 -17.54
C LEU A 105 5.39 9.98 -19.06
N GLY A 106 4.26 9.53 -19.60
CA GLY A 106 4.10 9.24 -21.03
C GLY A 106 3.13 8.09 -21.25
N ASN A 107 2.72 7.88 -22.50
CA ASN A 107 1.75 6.84 -22.85
C ASN A 107 2.31 5.42 -22.72
N ASP A 108 3.62 5.26 -22.96
CA ASP A 108 4.30 3.96 -23.04
C ASP A 108 5.41 3.78 -21.98
N GLU A 109 5.63 4.79 -21.16
CA GLU A 109 6.74 4.78 -20.19
C GLU A 109 6.35 4.02 -18.92
N GLN A 110 5.16 4.21 -18.38
CA GLN A 110 4.83 3.83 -17.00
C GLN A 110 3.90 2.60 -16.95
N PRO A 111 4.44 1.37 -16.93
CA PRO A 111 3.61 0.18 -16.76
C PRO A 111 3.03 0.13 -15.34
N GLU A 112 1.80 -0.37 -15.24
CA GLU A 112 1.26 -0.85 -13.97
C GLU A 112 2.03 -2.10 -13.51
N GLU A 113 2.16 -2.28 -12.20
CA GLU A 113 3.01 -3.33 -11.64
C GLU A 113 2.20 -4.44 -10.99
N LEU A 114 2.55 -5.69 -11.33
CA LEU A 114 2.21 -6.86 -10.53
C LEU A 114 3.43 -7.27 -9.71
N ASN A 115 3.37 -7.02 -8.41
CA ASN A 115 4.48 -7.20 -7.49
C ASN A 115 4.33 -8.47 -6.66
N ARG A 116 5.39 -9.29 -6.58
CA ARG A 116 5.51 -10.29 -5.50
C ARG A 116 5.95 -9.58 -4.24
N ILE A 117 5.01 -9.27 -3.36
CA ILE A 117 5.23 -8.47 -2.16
C ILE A 117 5.90 -9.33 -1.07
N GLN A 118 7.06 -8.89 -0.59
CA GLN A 118 7.83 -9.60 0.43
C GLN A 118 8.15 -8.69 1.61
N LYS A 119 8.19 -9.29 2.80
CA LYS A 119 8.49 -8.57 4.04
C LYS A 119 9.82 -7.82 3.94
N GLY A 120 9.79 -6.53 4.30
CA GLY A 120 10.94 -5.64 4.36
C GLY A 120 11.45 -5.13 3.00
N LYS A 121 10.81 -5.50 1.87
CA LYS A 121 11.20 -5.01 0.55
C LYS A 121 10.67 -3.59 0.31
N LYS A 122 11.41 -2.86 -0.55
CA LYS A 122 11.10 -1.52 -1.04
C LYS A 122 10.89 -1.60 -2.55
N TYR A 123 9.74 -1.12 -3.04
CA TYR A 123 9.29 -1.31 -4.43
C TYR A 123 9.51 -0.08 -5.33
N GLY A 124 10.47 0.78 -4.97
CA GLY A 124 10.98 1.81 -5.88
C GLY A 124 10.29 3.17 -5.76
N TRP A 125 8.99 3.24 -5.51
CA TRP A 125 8.28 4.52 -5.36
C TRP A 125 8.95 5.44 -4.31
N PRO A 126 9.06 6.76 -4.55
CA PRO A 126 8.67 7.49 -5.78
C PRO A 126 9.78 7.59 -6.82
N HIS A 127 10.90 6.89 -6.64
CA HIS A 127 12.14 7.13 -7.38
C HIS A 127 12.34 6.21 -8.58
N ILE A 128 11.92 4.95 -8.45
CA ILE A 128 12.01 3.93 -9.48
C ILE A 128 10.59 3.44 -9.80
N TRP A 129 10.30 3.25 -11.08
CA TRP A 129 9.07 2.67 -11.59
C TRP A 129 9.40 1.51 -12.55
N GLY A 130 8.48 0.56 -12.67
CA GLY A 130 8.66 -0.63 -13.49
C GLY A 130 9.88 -1.43 -13.05
N LYS A 131 10.72 -1.82 -14.00
CA LYS A 131 11.92 -2.61 -13.72
C LYS A 131 13.07 -1.74 -13.20
N ASP A 132 13.34 -0.63 -13.86
CA ASP A 132 14.52 0.22 -13.67
C ASP A 132 14.32 1.67 -14.14
N GLY A 133 13.08 2.06 -14.45
CA GLY A 133 12.77 3.41 -14.88
C GLY A 133 12.99 4.42 -13.75
N VAL A 134 13.81 5.43 -13.98
CA VAL A 134 14.06 6.48 -12.98
C VAL A 134 12.99 7.58 -13.15
N ASN A 135 12.33 7.96 -12.06
CA ASN A 135 11.44 9.11 -12.07
C ASN A 135 12.26 10.39 -12.31
N PRO A 136 12.03 11.13 -13.42
CA PRO A 136 12.80 12.33 -13.74
C PRO A 136 12.80 13.37 -12.63
N GLN A 137 11.71 13.49 -11.85
CA GLN A 137 11.63 14.43 -10.72
C GLN A 137 12.59 14.10 -9.56
N SER A 138 13.09 12.85 -9.50
CA SER A 138 14.12 12.46 -8.52
C SER A 138 15.53 12.93 -8.91
N THR A 139 15.71 13.41 -10.13
CA THR A 139 16.96 13.99 -10.62
C THR A 139 16.77 15.51 -10.74
N PRO A 140 17.49 16.33 -9.96
CA PRO A 140 17.45 17.78 -10.12
C PRO A 140 17.77 18.17 -11.59
N PRO A 141 16.99 19.07 -12.23
CA PRO A 141 17.32 19.57 -13.55
C PRO A 141 18.63 20.38 -13.51
N GLY A 142 19.58 20.03 -14.38
CA GLY A 142 20.89 20.68 -14.49
C GLY A 142 21.97 20.01 -13.64
N GLN A 143 23.23 20.09 -14.08
CA GLN A 143 24.35 19.75 -13.21
C GLN A 143 24.23 20.63 -11.97
N ILE A 144 24.08 19.99 -10.81
CA ILE A 144 24.12 20.66 -9.51
C ILE A 144 25.45 21.43 -9.48
N SER A 145 25.38 22.76 -9.43
CA SER A 145 26.56 23.62 -9.30
C SER A 145 27.23 23.41 -7.95
#